data_AF-Q6MHN1-F1
#
_entry.id   AF-Q6MHN1-F1
#
_cell.length_a   1.000
_cell.length_b   1.000
_cell.length_c   1.000
_cell.angle_alpha   90.00
_cell.angle_beta   90.00
_cell.angle_gamma   90.00
#
_symmetry.space_group_name_H-M   'P 1'
#
loop_
_entity.id
_entity.type
_entity.pdbx_description
1 polymer ?
#
loop_
_entity_poly.entity_id
_entity_poly.type
_entity_poly.pdbx_seq_one_letter_code
_entity_poly.pdbx_strand_id
1 'polypeptide(L)'
;MKTITLTLAAIMALAATPAQAFLSSQDETTLLATLNQENITPGVHYNDIRCSVRNKKCLVKMEIKTQKAGCLIEHMNDVSDLYTESTTRDNQVRMILSPYAEQALAACVAGLL
;
A
#
# COMPACT_ATOMS: atom_id res chain seq x y z
N MET A 1 -10.49 -61.30 -18.44
CA MET A 1 -10.98 -59.97 -18.86
C MET A 1 -10.61 -59.01 -17.73
N LYS A 2 -9.71 -58.05 -17.97
CA LYS A 2 -9.21 -57.12 -16.94
C LYS A 2 -10.03 -55.83 -17.00
N THR A 3 -10.75 -55.53 -15.92
CA THR A 3 -11.55 -54.32 -15.76
C THR A 3 -10.62 -53.14 -15.45
N ILE A 4 -10.65 -52.10 -16.28
CA ILE A 4 -9.92 -50.84 -16.03
C ILE A 4 -10.88 -49.90 -15.30
N THR A 5 -10.65 -49.70 -14.01
CA THR A 5 -11.36 -48.70 -13.21
C THR A 5 -10.68 -47.34 -13.39
N LEU A 6 -11.32 -46.44 -14.14
CA LEU A 6 -10.93 -45.03 -14.21
C LEU A 6 -11.45 -44.31 -12.96
N THR A 7 -10.61 -44.22 -11.92
CA THR A 7 -10.84 -43.33 -10.78
C THR A 7 -10.69 -41.88 -11.24
N LEU A 8 -11.81 -41.17 -11.27
CA LEU A 8 -11.90 -39.73 -11.50
C LEU A 8 -11.29 -39.02 -10.28
N ALA A 9 -9.98 -38.77 -10.30
CA ALA A 9 -9.36 -37.88 -9.34
C ALA A 9 -9.87 -36.46 -9.65
N ALA A 10 -10.84 -35.99 -8.87
CA ALA A 10 -11.20 -34.59 -8.83
C ALA A 10 -9.93 -33.82 -8.49
N ILE A 11 -9.36 -33.16 -9.50
CA ILE A 11 -8.32 -32.16 -9.31
C ILE A 11 -9.01 -31.07 -8.50
N MET A 12 -8.86 -31.11 -7.18
CA MET A 12 -9.11 -29.96 -6.34
C MET A 12 -8.17 -28.90 -6.87
N ALA A 13 -8.70 -27.99 -7.68
CA ALA A 13 -8.06 -26.73 -7.97
C ALA A 13 -7.82 -26.09 -6.60
N LEU A 14 -6.58 -26.18 -6.11
CA LEU A 14 -6.12 -25.36 -5.01
C LEU A 14 -6.44 -23.93 -5.43
N ALA A 15 -7.47 -23.36 -4.83
CA ALA A 15 -7.75 -21.95 -4.93
C ALA A 15 -6.49 -21.25 -4.40
N ALA A 16 -5.62 -20.83 -5.32
CA ALA A 16 -4.55 -19.92 -5.01
C ALA A 16 -5.25 -18.69 -4.44
N THR A 17 -5.22 -18.55 -3.11
CA THR A 17 -5.66 -17.33 -2.45
C THR A 17 -4.94 -16.19 -3.17
N PRO A 18 -5.66 -15.19 -3.73
CA PRO A 18 -5.00 -14.06 -4.35
C PRO A 18 -4.04 -13.50 -3.31
N ALA A 19 -2.81 -13.19 -3.72
CA ALA A 19 -1.82 -12.56 -2.86
C ALA A 19 -2.52 -11.38 -2.17
N GLN A 20 -2.80 -11.52 -0.87
CA GLN A 20 -3.53 -10.50 -0.13
C GLN A 20 -2.68 -9.24 -0.19
N ALA A 21 -3.23 -8.16 -0.75
CA ALA A 21 -2.59 -6.86 -0.74
C ALA A 21 -2.56 -6.33 0.70
N PHE A 22 -1.54 -5.57 1.06
CA PHE A 22 -1.35 -5.13 2.45
C PHE A 22 -2.36 -4.07 2.85
N LEU A 23 -2.79 -3.31 1.84
CA LEU A 23 -3.89 -2.37 1.91
C LEU A 23 -4.96 -2.83 0.93
N SER A 24 -6.23 -2.52 1.23
CA SER A 24 -7.26 -2.62 0.21
C SER A 24 -7.06 -1.53 -0.84
N SER A 25 -7.59 -1.70 -2.06
CA SER A 25 -7.53 -0.65 -3.09
C SER A 25 -8.19 0.66 -2.64
N GLN A 26 -9.20 0.56 -1.75
CA GLN A 26 -9.87 1.72 -1.18
C GLN A 26 -8.96 2.45 -0.18
N ASP A 27 -8.21 1.71 0.63
CA ASP A 27 -7.25 2.29 1.57
C ASP A 27 -6.08 2.95 0.83
N GLU A 28 -5.55 2.31 -0.23
CA GLU A 28 -4.53 2.92 -1.09
C GLU A 28 -5.01 4.27 -1.66
N THR A 29 -6.27 4.33 -2.12
CA THR A 29 -6.86 5.55 -2.68
C THR A 29 -7.05 6.64 -1.62
N THR A 30 -7.56 6.26 -0.44
CA THR A 30 -7.79 7.19 0.68
C THR A 30 -6.48 7.75 1.23
N LEU A 31 -5.46 6.89 1.36
CA LEU A 31 -4.13 7.26 1.80
C LEU A 31 -3.45 8.20 0.79
N LEU A 32 -3.58 7.92 -0.51
CA LEU A 32 -3.07 8.79 -1.57
C LEU A 32 -3.74 10.17 -1.56
N ALA A 33 -5.06 10.22 -1.36
CA ALA A 33 -5.79 11.47 -1.22
C ALA A 33 -5.31 12.26 0.00
N THR A 34 -5.12 11.58 1.14
CA THR A 34 -4.59 12.16 2.37
C THR A 34 -3.20 12.76 2.18
N LEU A 35 -2.27 12.00 1.57
CA LEU A 35 -0.91 12.46 1.28
C LEU A 35 -0.88 13.77 0.50
N ASN A 36 -1.76 13.90 -0.50
CA ASN A 36 -1.89 15.11 -1.31
C ASN A 36 -2.63 16.25 -0.57
N GLN A 37 -3.64 15.93 0.24
CA GLN A 37 -4.44 16.92 0.98
C GLN A 37 -3.64 17.58 2.10
N GLU A 38 -2.88 16.79 2.85
CA GLU A 38 -2.06 17.29 3.96
C GLU A 38 -0.80 18.02 3.48
N ASN A 39 -0.46 17.91 2.19
CA ASN A 39 0.73 18.51 1.59
C ASN A 39 2.00 18.23 2.43
N ILE A 40 2.16 16.97 2.85
CA ILE A 40 3.21 16.51 3.79
C ILE A 40 4.59 16.97 3.34
N THR A 41 4.83 16.97 2.03
CA THR A 41 6.05 17.50 1.44
C THR A 41 5.72 18.57 0.40
N PRO A 42 6.01 19.86 0.66
CA PRO A 42 5.69 20.94 -0.27
C PRO A 42 6.30 20.73 -1.65
N GLY A 43 5.48 20.91 -2.71
CA GLY A 43 5.94 20.78 -4.09
C GLY A 43 6.09 19.35 -4.60
N VAL A 44 5.58 18.37 -3.84
CA VAL A 44 5.50 16.96 -4.22
C VAL A 44 4.04 16.61 -4.50
N HIS A 45 3.80 15.97 -5.63
CA HIS A 45 2.50 15.36 -5.94
C HIS A 45 2.61 13.85 -5.88
N TYR A 46 1.76 13.21 -5.07
CA TYR A 46 1.75 11.75 -4.94
C TYR A 46 0.80 11.15 -5.96
N ASN A 47 1.30 10.23 -6.79
CA ASN A 47 0.59 9.68 -7.96
C ASN A 47 -0.01 8.30 -7.72
N ASP A 48 0.65 7.46 -6.92
CA ASP A 48 0.28 6.06 -6.71
C ASP A 48 0.96 5.55 -5.43
N ILE A 49 0.29 4.66 -4.72
CA ILE A 49 0.85 3.93 -3.57
C ILE A 49 0.52 2.45 -3.72
N ARG A 50 1.53 1.59 -3.58
CA ARG A 50 1.37 0.14 -3.69
C ARG A 50 2.07 -0.57 -2.54
N CYS A 51 1.30 -1.33 -1.77
CA CYS A 51 1.80 -1.98 -0.57
C CYS A 51 1.78 -3.51 -0.67
N SER A 52 2.92 -4.13 -0.41
CA SER A 52 3.10 -5.58 -0.50
C SER A 52 3.20 -6.21 0.88
N VAL A 53 2.26 -7.12 1.21
CA VAL A 53 2.29 -7.87 2.48
C VAL A 53 3.56 -8.70 2.58
N ARG A 54 3.86 -9.43 1.51
CA ARG A 54 4.98 -10.37 1.46
C ARG A 54 6.31 -9.67 1.74
N ASN A 55 6.49 -8.49 1.17
CA ASN A 55 7.75 -7.77 1.26
C ASN A 55 7.79 -6.79 2.42
N LYS A 56 6.66 -6.52 3.10
CA LYS A 56 6.57 -5.53 4.18
C LYS A 56 7.08 -4.16 3.73
N LYS A 57 6.73 -3.78 2.49
CA LYS A 57 7.15 -2.53 1.84
C LYS A 57 5.99 -1.84 1.13
N CYS A 58 5.99 -0.51 1.13
CA CYS A 58 5.15 0.31 0.25
C CYS A 58 6.00 1.12 -0.70
N LEU A 59 5.66 1.09 -1.98
CA LEU A 59 6.21 1.99 -2.99
C LEU A 59 5.25 3.16 -3.17
N VAL A 60 5.75 4.36 -2.96
CA VAL A 60 5.04 5.62 -3.18
C VAL A 60 5.64 6.30 -4.41
N LYS A 61 4.86 6.40 -5.48
CA LYS A 61 5.27 7.12 -6.69
C LYS A 61 4.83 8.57 -6.58
N MET A 62 5.72 9.47 -6.95
CA MET A 62 5.47 10.89 -6.83
C MET A 62 6.11 11.66 -7.99
N GLU A 63 5.70 12.91 -8.13
CA GLU A 63 6.28 13.88 -9.02
C GLU A 63 6.80 15.06 -8.21
N ILE A 64 8.05 15.41 -8.43
CA ILE A 64 8.74 16.52 -7.77
C ILE A 64 9.15 17.47 -8.88
N LYS A 65 8.52 18.65 -8.93
CA LYS A 65 8.63 19.61 -10.04
C LYS A 65 8.20 18.99 -11.38
N THR A 66 9.14 18.45 -12.15
CA THR A 66 8.94 17.81 -13.47
C THR A 66 9.54 16.40 -13.53
N GLN A 67 10.03 15.88 -12.40
CA GLN A 67 10.68 14.58 -12.33
C GLN A 67 9.79 13.57 -11.63
N LYS A 68 9.69 12.38 -12.22
CA LYS A 68 9.05 11.23 -11.58
C LYS A 68 10.03 10.57 -10.63
N ALA A 69 9.59 10.33 -9.41
CA ALA A 69 10.35 9.67 -8.38
C ALA A 69 9.54 8.57 -7.69
N GLY A 70 10.24 7.69 -6.98
CA GLY A 70 9.63 6.64 -6.18
C GLY A 70 10.35 6.51 -4.84
N CYS A 71 9.58 6.54 -3.76
CA CYS A 71 10.06 6.30 -2.41
C CYS A 71 9.58 4.95 -1.90
N LEU A 72 10.47 4.20 -1.26
CA LEU A 72 10.14 2.95 -0.59
C LEU A 72 10.05 3.21 0.90
N ILE A 73 8.91 2.86 1.49
CA ILE A 73 8.74 2.72 2.93
C ILE A 73 9.01 1.25 3.25
N GLU A 74 10.05 0.99 4.02
CA GLU A 74 10.52 -0.36 4.35
C GLU A 74 10.12 -0.78 5.76
N HIS A 75 10.43 -2.03 6.14
CA HIS A 75 10.33 -2.53 7.52
C HIS A 75 8.96 -2.40 8.20
N MET A 76 7.86 -2.41 7.44
CA MET A 76 6.52 -2.30 8.01
C MET A 76 6.09 -3.62 8.65
N ASN A 77 5.66 -3.59 9.90
CA ASN A 77 5.10 -4.74 10.59
C ASN A 77 3.61 -4.90 10.30
N ASP A 78 2.87 -3.80 10.36
CA ASP A 78 1.44 -3.75 10.08
C ASP A 78 1.01 -2.38 9.52
N VAL A 79 -0.27 -2.22 9.25
CA VAL A 79 -0.83 -1.01 8.61
C VAL A 79 -0.68 0.24 9.47
N SER A 80 -0.56 0.10 10.80
CA SER A 80 -0.34 1.24 11.71
C SER A 80 1.01 1.92 11.50
N ASP A 81 1.98 1.21 10.92
CA ASP A 81 3.25 1.80 10.47
C ASP A 81 3.07 2.72 9.25
N LEU A 82 1.92 2.70 8.58
CA LEU A 82 1.59 3.61 7.47
C LEU A 82 0.64 4.71 7.90
N TYR A 83 -0.48 4.33 8.51
CA TYR A 83 -1.49 5.28 8.94
C TYR A 83 -2.31 4.73 10.10
N THR A 84 -2.94 5.65 10.81
CA THR A 84 -4.00 5.37 11.77
C THR A 84 -5.28 5.99 11.26
N GLU A 85 -6.41 5.38 11.60
CA GLU A 85 -7.72 5.92 11.27
C GLU A 85 -8.24 6.74 12.45
N SER A 86 -8.69 7.96 12.17
CA SER A 86 -9.40 8.80 13.11
C SER A 86 -10.75 9.17 12.54
N THR A 87 -11.81 8.89 13.30
CA THR A 87 -13.15 9.37 12.96
C THR A 87 -13.29 10.82 13.40
N THR A 88 -13.62 11.71 12.48
CA THR A 88 -13.90 13.11 12.79
C THR A 88 -15.29 13.26 13.42
N ARG A 89 -15.61 14.45 13.97
CA ARG A 89 -16.94 14.74 14.54
C ARG A 89 -18.08 14.61 13.53
N ASP A 90 -17.78 14.63 12.24
CA ASP A 90 -18.74 14.52 11.13
C ASP A 90 -18.88 13.08 10.61
N ASN A 91 -18.45 12.08 11.39
CA ASN A 91 -18.41 10.66 11.02
C ASN A 91 -17.59 10.35 9.75
N GLN A 92 -16.66 11.22 9.37
CA GLN A 92 -15.72 10.95 8.29
C GLN A 92 -14.51 10.19 8.83
N VAL A 93 -14.12 9.10 8.16
CA VAL A 93 -12.87 8.41 8.45
C VAL A 93 -11.74 9.19 7.79
N ARG A 94 -10.81 9.72 8.60
CA ARG A 94 -9.59 10.36 8.12
C ARG A 94 -8.41 9.44 8.42
N MET A 95 -7.62 9.16 7.41
CA MET A 95 -6.32 8.52 7.61
C MET A 95 -5.34 9.58 8.07
N ILE A 96 -4.57 9.27 9.10
CA ILE A 96 -3.49 10.10 9.63
C ILE A 96 -2.22 9.29 9.42
N LEU A 97 -1.26 9.81 8.65
CA LEU A 97 0.00 9.13 8.43
C LEU A 97 0.70 8.85 9.77
N SER A 98 1.34 7.70 9.85
CA SER A 98 2.17 7.39 11.00
C SER A 98 3.40 8.31 10.97
N PRO A 99 3.96 8.66 12.15
CA PRO A 99 5.22 9.40 12.20
C PRO A 99 6.37 8.68 11.47
N TYR A 100 6.32 7.35 11.41
CA TYR A 100 7.30 6.54 10.69
C TYR A 100 7.20 6.76 9.17
N ALA A 101 5.99 6.69 8.61
CA ALA A 101 5.75 6.90 7.19
C ALA A 101 6.07 8.34 6.77
N GLU A 102 5.70 9.33 7.59
CA GLU A 102 6.04 10.73 7.36
C GLU A 102 7.56 10.95 7.29
N GLN A 103 8.29 10.43 8.27
CA GLN A 103 9.76 10.54 8.31
C GLN A 103 10.42 9.83 7.13
N ALA A 104 9.96 8.62 6.79
CA ALA A 104 10.51 7.87 5.66
C ALA A 104 10.31 8.61 4.33
N LEU A 105 9.12 9.19 4.11
CA LEU A 105 8.83 9.98 2.91
C LEU A 105 9.64 11.28 2.87
N ALA A 106 9.71 12.01 4.00
CA ALA A 106 10.47 13.25 4.08
C ALA A 106 11.97 13.00 3.83
N ALA A 107 12.55 11.96 4.42
CA ALA A 107 13.94 11.59 4.21
C ALA A 107 14.22 11.19 2.75
N CYS A 108 13.32 10.42 2.14
CA CYS A 108 13.45 10.05 0.73
C CYS A 108 13.39 11.27 -0.19
N VAL A 109 12.42 12.18 0.01
CA VAL A 109 12.31 13.40 -0.80
C VAL A 109 13.52 14.31 -0.59
N ALA A 110 14.03 14.44 0.63
CA ALA A 110 15.24 15.21 0.90
C ALA A 110 16.47 14.68 0.15
N GLY A 111 16.54 13.38 -0.12
CA GLY A 111 17.60 12.78 -0.96
C GLY A 111 17.42 13.01 -2.47
N LEU A 112 16.26 13.51 -2.91
CA LEU A 112 15.91 13.75 -4.31
C LEU A 112 15.93 15.24 -4.69
N LEU A 113 16.07 16.14 -3.72
CA LEU A 113 16.13 17.60 -3.87
C LEU A 113 17.57 18.13 -3.80
#